data_AF-A0ABC8RR94-F1
#
_entry.id   AF-A0ABC8RR94-F1
#
_cell.length_a   1.000
_cell.length_b   1.000
_cell.length_c   1.000
_cell.angle_alpha   90.00
_cell.angle_beta   90.00
_cell.angle_gamma   90.00
#
_symmetry.space_group_name_H-M   'P 1'
#
loop_
_entity.id
_entity.type
_entity.pdbx_description
1 polymer ?
#
loop_
_entity_poly.entity_id
_entity_poly.type
_entity_poly.pdbx_seq_one_letter_code
_entity_poly.pdbx_strand_id
1 'polypeptide(L)'
;MAIAATISVHLTTPARRSLSSFTSSFRSSSSFFSLQMDTLKSITTSIRNPKFRVISASSIRIEAPEEASPASFLDRKESGFLHFVKYHGLGNDFILVDNRDSMEPRITPEQAVKLCDRNFGIGADGVIFAMPGINGTDYTMRIFNSDGSEPEMCGNGVRCFARYIAELDSLHGKQSFTIHTGAGLIVPEIQEDGKVRVDMGEPILKALDVPTKLPANKDQSVVKSRLEVDGVTWNVTCVSMGNPHCVTFGTAGNQVCVFLKAYLM
;
A
#
# COMPACT_ATOMS: atom_id res chain seq x y z
N MET A 1 2.10 8.84 19.78
CA MET A 1 0.93 8.06 20.21
C MET A 1 0.90 6.84 19.32
N ALA A 2 1.29 5.67 19.84
CA ALA A 2 1.18 4.42 19.10
C ALA A 2 -0.07 3.71 19.64
N ILE A 3 -1.00 3.34 18.75
CA ILE A 3 -2.11 2.47 19.10
C ILE A 3 -1.70 1.09 18.63
N ALA A 4 -0.98 0.35 19.47
CA ALA A 4 -0.67 -1.05 19.21
C ALA A 4 -1.97 -1.85 19.35
N ALA A 5 -2.57 -2.21 18.21
CA ALA A 5 -3.66 -3.17 18.16
C ALA A 5 -3.12 -4.47 17.53
N THR A 6 -3.08 -5.54 18.32
CA THR A 6 -2.78 -6.88 17.84
C THR A 6 -4.04 -7.46 17.23
N ILE A 7 -4.05 -7.64 15.91
CA ILE A 7 -5.18 -8.24 15.19
C ILE A 7 -4.59 -9.36 14.34
N SER A 8 -5.29 -10.50 14.26
CA SER A 8 -4.93 -11.59 13.36
C SER A 8 -5.81 -11.52 12.12
N VAL A 9 -5.20 -11.57 10.92
CA VAL A 9 -5.97 -11.51 9.66
C VAL A 9 -5.60 -12.66 8.74
N HIS A 10 -6.57 -13.04 7.94
CA HIS A 10 -6.56 -14.20 7.08
C HIS A 10 -5.90 -13.88 5.73
N LEU A 11 -4.79 -14.56 5.41
CA LEU A 11 -4.05 -14.40 4.16
C LEU A 11 -4.54 -15.40 3.11
N THR A 12 -4.82 -14.93 1.90
CA THR A 12 -5.11 -15.79 0.73
C THR A 12 -3.88 -15.82 -0.20
N THR A 13 -3.46 -16.99 -0.67
CA THR A 13 -2.28 -17.22 -1.54
C THR A 13 -2.52 -16.80 -3.00
N PRO A 14 -1.50 -16.35 -3.77
CA PRO A 14 -1.66 -16.09 -5.21
C PRO A 14 -1.29 -17.30 -6.09
N ALA A 15 -2.15 -17.63 -7.06
CA ALA A 15 -1.91 -18.67 -8.05
C ALA A 15 -0.95 -18.19 -9.18
N ARG A 16 0.09 -19.00 -9.43
CA ARG A 16 1.09 -18.81 -10.49
C ARG A 16 0.44 -19.06 -11.87
N ARG A 17 0.26 -18.02 -12.70
CA ARG A 17 -0.22 -18.19 -14.09
C ARG A 17 0.95 -18.44 -15.05
N SER A 18 1.03 -19.64 -15.61
CA SER A 18 1.82 -19.91 -16.82
C SER A 18 1.02 -19.48 -18.05
N LEU A 19 1.56 -18.57 -18.86
CA LEU A 19 1.03 -18.27 -20.19
C LEU A 19 1.29 -19.46 -21.13
N SER A 20 0.23 -20.09 -21.61
CA SER A 20 0.25 -20.84 -22.87
C SER A 20 -0.68 -20.14 -23.86
N SER A 21 -0.10 -19.80 -25.01
CA SER A 21 -0.76 -19.21 -26.16
C SER A 21 -1.71 -20.22 -26.81
N PHE A 22 -2.99 -19.90 -26.88
CA PHE A 22 -3.92 -20.56 -27.80
C PHE A 22 -4.65 -19.50 -28.64
N THR A 23 -4.34 -19.52 -29.93
CA THR A 23 -5.12 -18.90 -30.99
C THR A 23 -6.30 -19.82 -31.35
N SER A 24 -7.51 -19.27 -31.49
CA SER A 24 -8.38 -19.56 -32.65
C SER A 24 -9.76 -18.87 -32.55
N SER A 25 -10.03 -18.12 -33.61
CA SER A 25 -11.27 -18.12 -34.41
C SER A 25 -12.58 -17.64 -33.79
N PHE A 26 -12.92 -16.41 -34.19
CA PHE A 26 -14.27 -15.86 -34.28
C PHE A 26 -15.30 -16.84 -34.85
N ARG A 27 -16.43 -16.99 -34.16
CA ARG A 27 -17.72 -17.30 -34.78
C ARG A 27 -18.82 -16.44 -34.18
N SER A 28 -19.52 -15.74 -35.07
CA SER A 28 -20.74 -14.99 -34.83
C SER A 28 -21.91 -15.95 -34.67
N SER A 29 -22.73 -15.75 -33.62
CA SER A 29 -24.13 -16.17 -33.62
C SER A 29 -24.93 -15.30 -32.66
N SER A 30 -25.85 -14.53 -33.22
CA SER A 30 -26.91 -13.79 -32.57
C SER A 30 -27.88 -14.74 -31.86
N SER A 31 -28.33 -14.37 -30.65
CA SER A 31 -29.50 -14.99 -30.01
C SER A 31 -30.26 -13.94 -29.22
N PHE A 32 -31.53 -13.83 -29.57
CA PHE A 32 -32.53 -12.89 -29.06
C PHE A 32 -32.77 -13.07 -27.55
N PHE A 33 -32.79 -11.96 -26.81
CA PHE A 33 -33.35 -11.94 -25.45
C PHE A 33 -34.88 -11.87 -25.52
N SER A 34 -35.55 -12.89 -24.97
CA SER A 34 -36.99 -12.93 -24.76
C SER A 34 -37.32 -12.35 -23.39
N LEU A 35 -38.04 -11.22 -23.35
CA LEU A 35 -38.67 -10.69 -22.14
C LEU A 35 -40.02 -11.39 -21.93
N GLN A 36 -40.10 -12.29 -20.94
CA GLN A 36 -41.39 -12.80 -20.46
C GLN A 36 -41.96 -11.82 -19.43
N MET A 37 -43.02 -11.10 -19.80
CA MET A 37 -43.92 -10.45 -18.85
C MET A 37 -44.98 -11.46 -18.41
N ASP A 38 -44.90 -11.96 -17.19
CA ASP A 38 -45.99 -12.73 -16.62
C ASP A 38 -47.14 -11.82 -16.19
N THR A 39 -48.28 -12.07 -16.79
CA THR A 39 -49.54 -11.33 -16.67
C THR A 39 -50.27 -11.79 -15.41
N LEU A 40 -50.40 -10.94 -14.39
CA LEU A 40 -51.27 -11.24 -13.25
C LEU A 40 -52.72 -10.82 -13.56
N LYS A 41 -53.59 -11.82 -13.56
CA LYS A 41 -55.04 -11.73 -13.79
C LYS A 41 -55.72 -10.87 -12.73
N SER A 42 -56.51 -9.92 -13.22
CA SER A 42 -57.46 -9.11 -12.46
C SER A 42 -58.48 -9.98 -11.73
N ILE A 43 -58.59 -9.81 -10.41
CA ILE A 43 -59.77 -10.20 -9.62
C ILE A 43 -60.36 -8.90 -9.07
N THR A 44 -61.45 -8.46 -9.68
CA THR A 44 -62.32 -7.38 -9.19
C THR A 44 -63.20 -7.90 -8.07
N THR A 45 -63.04 -7.38 -6.85
CA THR A 45 -64.13 -7.26 -5.88
C THR A 45 -64.09 -5.89 -5.21
N SER A 46 -65.24 -5.25 -5.17
CA SER A 46 -65.48 -3.87 -4.75
C SER A 46 -65.79 -3.82 -3.26
N ILE A 47 -65.00 -3.11 -2.44
CA ILE A 47 -65.44 -2.50 -1.17
C ILE A 47 -64.69 -1.16 -0.94
N ARG A 48 -65.47 -0.10 -0.69
CA ARG A 48 -65.06 1.26 -0.30
C ARG A 48 -64.45 1.30 1.11
N ASN A 49 -63.24 1.86 1.27
CA ASN A 49 -62.94 2.96 2.23
C ASN A 49 -61.48 3.45 2.12
N PRO A 50 -61.19 4.75 2.37
CA PRO A 50 -59.87 5.34 2.17
C PRO A 50 -59.01 5.30 3.46
N LYS A 51 -57.69 5.36 3.27
CA LYS A 51 -56.58 5.43 4.25
C LYS A 51 -55.86 4.11 4.54
N PHE A 52 -55.05 3.65 3.57
CA PHE A 52 -53.82 2.91 3.88
C PHE A 52 -52.76 3.31 2.84
N ARG A 53 -51.71 4.01 3.29
CA ARG A 53 -50.49 4.24 2.50
C ARG A 53 -49.72 2.92 2.51
N VAL A 54 -49.75 2.18 1.41
CA VAL A 54 -48.87 1.03 1.20
C VAL A 54 -47.49 1.58 0.84
N ILE A 55 -46.51 1.42 1.73
CA ILE A 55 -45.10 1.66 1.41
C ILE A 55 -44.64 0.43 0.63
N SER A 56 -44.48 0.57 -0.68
CA SER A 56 -43.83 -0.45 -1.50
C SER A 56 -42.34 -0.44 -1.17
N ALA A 57 -41.90 -1.34 -0.30
CA ALA A 57 -40.47 -1.64 -0.13
C ALA A 57 -40.07 -2.63 -1.24
N SER A 58 -39.39 -2.14 -2.27
CA SER A 58 -38.74 -3.01 -3.26
C SER A 58 -37.50 -3.61 -2.62
N SER A 59 -37.57 -4.85 -2.13
CA SER A 59 -36.38 -5.60 -1.74
C SER A 59 -35.67 -6.08 -3.01
N ILE A 60 -34.53 -5.49 -3.33
CA ILE A 60 -33.61 -6.06 -4.30
C ILE A 60 -32.97 -7.29 -3.64
N ARG A 61 -33.38 -8.49 -4.05
CA ARG A 61 -32.58 -9.70 -3.83
C ARG A 61 -31.61 -9.80 -5.00
N ILE A 62 -30.35 -9.49 -4.74
CA ILE A 62 -29.25 -9.96 -5.59
C ILE A 62 -28.92 -11.36 -5.07
N GLU A 63 -29.45 -12.38 -5.71
CA GLU A 63 -28.84 -13.70 -5.63
C GLU A 63 -27.59 -13.64 -6.52
N ALA A 64 -26.43 -13.51 -5.88
CA ALA A 64 -25.17 -13.73 -6.57
C ALA A 64 -25.16 -15.19 -7.05
N PRO A 65 -24.78 -15.48 -8.31
CA PRO A 65 -24.53 -16.85 -8.70
C PRO A 65 -23.37 -17.36 -7.84
N GLU A 66 -23.61 -18.36 -6.99
CA GLU A 66 -22.53 -19.18 -6.43
C GLU A 66 -21.96 -20.02 -7.58
N GLU A 67 -21.13 -19.41 -8.42
CA GLU A 67 -20.14 -20.19 -9.17
C GLU A 67 -19.09 -20.67 -8.18
N ALA A 68 -19.39 -21.81 -7.55
CA ALA A 68 -18.42 -22.59 -6.79
C ALA A 68 -17.37 -23.16 -7.76
N SER A 69 -16.42 -22.31 -8.18
CA SER A 69 -15.23 -22.81 -8.85
C SER A 69 -14.40 -23.62 -7.85
N PRO A 70 -13.88 -24.81 -8.22
CA PRO A 70 -13.04 -25.62 -7.33
C PRO A 70 -11.83 -24.85 -6.79
N ALA A 71 -11.32 -23.88 -7.58
CA ALA A 71 -10.26 -22.98 -7.18
C ALA A 71 -10.66 -22.08 -6.00
N SER A 72 -11.85 -21.45 -6.04
CA SER A 72 -12.32 -20.56 -4.96
C SER A 72 -12.60 -21.27 -3.63
N PHE A 73 -12.93 -22.56 -3.67
CA PHE A 73 -13.17 -23.36 -2.47
C PHE A 73 -11.87 -23.80 -1.79
N LEU A 74 -10.86 -24.19 -2.59
CA LEU A 74 -9.55 -24.58 -2.07
C LEU A 74 -8.76 -23.38 -1.53
N ASP A 75 -8.85 -22.21 -2.17
CA ASP A 75 -8.26 -20.95 -1.68
C ASP A 75 -8.77 -20.54 -0.30
N ARG A 76 -10.03 -20.86 0.04
CA ARG A 76 -10.58 -20.61 1.39
C ARG A 76 -10.01 -21.54 2.46
N LYS A 77 -9.45 -22.69 2.05
CA LYS A 77 -8.98 -23.74 2.95
C LYS A 77 -7.48 -23.59 3.29
N GLU A 78 -6.71 -22.94 2.42
CA GLU A 78 -5.26 -22.68 2.59
C GLU A 78 -4.94 -21.31 3.19
N SER A 79 -5.78 -20.83 4.09
CA SER A 79 -5.63 -19.52 4.67
C SER A 79 -4.72 -19.49 5.88
N GLY A 80 -3.58 -18.83 5.75
CA GLY A 80 -2.68 -18.53 6.86
C GLY A 80 -3.20 -17.38 7.73
N PHE A 81 -2.77 -17.32 8.99
CA PHE A 81 -2.97 -16.15 9.85
C PHE A 81 -1.72 -15.27 9.83
N LEU A 82 -1.90 -13.96 9.71
CA LEU A 82 -0.85 -12.96 9.93
C LEU A 82 -1.05 -12.30 11.28
N HIS A 83 -0.05 -12.38 12.14
CA HIS A 83 0.03 -11.57 13.35
C HIS A 83 0.80 -10.29 13.05
N PHE A 84 0.26 -9.15 13.46
CA PHE A 84 0.86 -7.85 13.21
C PHE A 84 0.52 -6.85 14.31
N VAL A 85 1.25 -5.75 14.33
CA VAL A 85 0.94 -4.55 15.11
C VAL A 85 0.85 -3.35 14.17
N LYS A 86 -0.18 -2.53 14.34
CA LYS A 86 -0.36 -1.31 13.53
C LYS A 86 0.35 -0.12 14.16
N TYR A 87 1.14 0.63 13.38
CA TYR A 87 1.76 1.88 13.80
C TYR A 87 1.47 3.00 12.82
N HIS A 88 1.68 4.24 13.24
CA HIS A 88 1.74 5.37 12.33
C HIS A 88 2.82 6.37 12.74
N GLY A 89 3.47 6.97 11.74
CA GLY A 89 4.41 8.08 11.90
C GLY A 89 3.88 9.32 11.21
N LEU A 90 3.38 10.30 11.97
CA LEU A 90 2.80 11.54 11.43
C LEU A 90 1.62 11.32 10.44
N GLY A 91 0.86 10.24 10.64
CA GLY A 91 -0.33 9.92 9.85
C GLY A 91 -0.09 8.89 8.76
N ASN A 92 1.17 8.64 8.41
CA ASN A 92 1.56 7.55 7.51
C ASN A 92 1.60 6.24 8.30
N ASP A 93 0.64 5.35 8.02
CA ASP A 93 0.33 4.15 8.82
C ASP A 93 0.84 2.85 8.18
N PHE A 94 1.29 1.92 9.01
CA PHE A 94 1.95 0.68 8.60
C PHE A 94 1.46 -0.53 9.40
N ILE A 95 1.47 -1.68 8.74
CA ILE A 95 1.32 -3.00 9.35
C ILE A 95 2.74 -3.51 9.64
N LEU A 96 3.11 -3.67 10.91
CA LEU A 96 4.43 -4.20 11.29
C LEU A 96 4.32 -5.68 11.65
N VAL A 97 5.20 -6.48 11.07
CA VAL A 97 5.22 -7.93 11.21
C VAL A 97 6.57 -8.36 11.81
N ASP A 98 6.54 -9.17 12.86
CA ASP A 98 7.74 -9.84 13.35
C ASP A 98 8.11 -10.97 12.38
N ASN A 99 9.25 -10.78 11.72
CA ASN A 99 9.79 -11.66 10.70
C ASN A 99 11.24 -12.03 11.04
N ARG A 100 11.63 -11.94 12.32
CA ARG A 100 13.01 -12.16 12.78
C ARG A 100 13.44 -13.63 12.68
N ASP A 101 12.48 -14.53 12.52
CA ASP A 101 12.66 -15.97 12.34
C ASP A 101 12.94 -16.39 10.89
N SER A 102 12.85 -15.48 9.91
CA SER A 102 13.05 -15.79 8.49
C SER A 102 13.70 -14.65 7.69
N MET A 103 14.52 -15.02 6.71
CA MET A 103 15.09 -14.09 5.70
C MET A 103 14.11 -13.78 4.57
N GLU A 104 12.96 -14.46 4.51
CA GLU A 104 11.92 -14.21 3.52
C GLU A 104 10.69 -13.56 4.19
N PRO A 105 10.08 -12.53 3.58
CA PRO A 105 8.84 -11.95 4.07
C PRO A 105 7.74 -13.02 4.18
N ARG A 106 7.01 -13.02 5.30
CA ARG A 106 5.88 -13.93 5.55
C ARG A 106 4.74 -13.83 4.53
N ILE A 107 4.68 -12.76 3.76
CA ILE A 107 3.63 -12.50 2.77
C ILE A 107 4.23 -12.08 1.44
N THR A 108 3.48 -12.29 0.36
CA THR A 108 3.84 -11.81 -0.96
C THR A 108 3.44 -10.33 -1.15
N PRO A 109 4.03 -9.62 -2.14
CA PRO A 109 3.59 -8.29 -2.53
C PRO A 109 2.08 -8.19 -2.82
N GLU A 110 1.49 -9.19 -3.49
CA GLU A 110 0.06 -9.22 -3.83
C GLU A 110 -0.81 -9.35 -2.58
N GLN A 111 -0.32 -10.05 -1.57
CA GLN A 111 -0.99 -10.13 -0.27
C GLN A 111 -0.88 -8.79 0.48
N ALA A 112 0.27 -8.11 0.40
CA ALA A 112 0.43 -6.78 0.97
C ALA A 112 -0.58 -5.78 0.37
N VAL A 113 -0.80 -5.80 -0.95
CA VAL A 113 -1.83 -4.98 -1.61
C VAL A 113 -3.22 -5.21 -1.01
N LYS A 114 -3.62 -6.49 -0.87
CA LYS A 114 -4.91 -6.85 -0.27
C LYS A 114 -5.04 -6.41 1.18
N LEU A 115 -3.98 -6.55 1.98
CA LEU A 115 -3.98 -6.14 3.38
C LEU A 115 -4.01 -4.62 3.55
N CYS A 116 -3.33 -3.89 2.66
CA CYS A 116 -3.28 -2.44 2.69
C CYS A 116 -4.56 -1.76 2.19
N ASP A 117 -5.47 -2.48 1.52
CA ASP A 117 -6.79 -1.96 1.16
C ASP A 117 -7.53 -1.49 2.42
N ARG A 118 -8.00 -0.23 2.40
CA ARG A 118 -8.61 0.42 3.57
C ARG A 118 -10.06 0.00 3.85
N ASN A 119 -10.74 -0.62 2.89
CA ASN A 119 -12.14 -1.02 3.00
C ASN A 119 -12.28 -2.53 3.26
N PHE A 120 -11.50 -3.33 2.55
CA PHE A 120 -11.56 -4.79 2.53
C PHE A 120 -10.39 -5.45 3.26
N GLY A 121 -9.32 -4.69 3.55
CA GLY A 121 -8.15 -5.13 4.31
C GLY A 121 -8.07 -4.51 5.71
N ILE A 122 -6.86 -4.45 6.24
CA ILE A 122 -6.54 -3.75 7.50
C ILE A 122 -6.48 -2.23 7.27
N GLY A 123 -6.09 -1.83 6.06
CA GLY A 123 -5.85 -0.45 5.66
C GLY A 123 -4.53 0.10 6.17
N ALA A 124 -3.55 0.31 5.30
CA ALA A 124 -2.27 0.93 5.64
C ALA A 124 -1.60 1.49 4.38
N ASP A 125 -0.61 2.35 4.55
CA ASP A 125 0.22 2.82 3.44
C ASP A 125 1.28 1.78 3.03
N GLY A 126 1.56 0.80 3.91
CA GLY A 126 2.44 -0.33 3.61
C GLY A 126 2.55 -1.36 4.73
N VAL A 127 3.24 -2.46 4.43
CA VAL A 127 3.60 -3.54 5.37
C VAL A 127 5.11 -3.51 5.58
N ILE A 128 5.56 -3.51 6.84
CA ILE A 128 6.96 -3.47 7.24
C ILE A 128 7.32 -4.76 7.97
N PHE A 129 8.46 -5.34 7.61
CA PHE A 129 8.97 -6.58 8.19
C PHE A 129 10.21 -6.31 9.04
N ALA A 130 10.16 -6.73 10.30
CA ALA A 130 11.33 -6.81 11.17
C ALA A 130 12.04 -8.14 10.94
N MET A 131 13.17 -8.13 10.26
CA MET A 131 13.89 -9.31 9.80
C MET A 131 15.22 -9.45 10.54
N PRO A 132 15.85 -10.64 10.55
CA PRO A 132 17.14 -10.79 11.20
C PRO A 132 18.19 -9.93 10.49
N GLY A 133 19.13 -9.41 11.27
CA GLY A 133 20.21 -8.55 10.78
C GLY A 133 21.13 -9.25 9.79
N ILE A 134 21.68 -8.48 8.86
CA ILE A 134 22.71 -8.94 7.92
C ILE A 134 23.98 -8.12 8.07
N ASN A 135 25.13 -8.71 7.72
CA ASN A 135 26.43 -8.03 7.72
C ASN A 135 26.77 -7.33 9.05
N GLY A 136 26.34 -7.91 10.19
CA GLY A 136 26.60 -7.38 11.53
C GLY A 136 25.65 -6.28 12.01
N THR A 137 24.59 -5.98 11.26
CA THR A 137 23.48 -5.13 11.76
C THR A 137 22.60 -5.90 12.75
N ASP A 138 21.90 -5.18 13.64
CA ASP A 138 20.97 -5.78 14.60
C ASP A 138 19.77 -6.39 13.88
N TYR A 139 19.24 -5.65 12.90
CA TYR A 139 18.01 -6.01 12.18
C TYR A 139 18.08 -5.64 10.69
N THR A 140 17.23 -6.28 9.90
CA THR A 140 16.94 -5.87 8.52
C THR A 140 15.50 -5.37 8.44
N MET A 141 15.27 -4.28 7.70
CA MET A 141 13.93 -3.76 7.42
C MET A 141 13.63 -3.86 5.93
N ARG A 142 12.56 -4.58 5.61
CA ARG A 142 11.93 -4.58 4.28
C ARG A 142 10.53 -4.01 4.38
N ILE A 143 10.03 -3.47 3.28
CA ILE A 143 8.73 -2.83 3.22
C ILE A 143 8.06 -3.11 1.87
N PHE A 144 6.77 -3.40 1.89
CA PHE A 144 5.91 -3.37 0.71
C PHE A 144 4.94 -2.20 0.84
N ASN A 145 4.88 -1.35 -0.18
CA ASN A 145 3.87 -0.29 -0.27
C ASN A 145 2.47 -0.89 -0.49
N SER A 146 1.44 -0.06 -0.34
CA SER A 146 0.05 -0.44 -0.62
C SER A 146 -0.23 -0.87 -2.06
N ASP A 147 0.64 -0.52 -3.01
CA ASP A 147 0.60 -0.98 -4.41
C ASP A 147 1.43 -2.25 -4.67
N GLY A 148 2.08 -2.80 -3.64
CA GLY A 148 2.93 -3.98 -3.72
C GLY A 148 4.38 -3.70 -4.13
N SER A 149 4.72 -2.46 -4.49
CA SER A 149 6.11 -2.11 -4.77
C SER A 149 6.98 -2.17 -3.51
N GLU A 150 8.24 -2.54 -3.65
CA GLU A 150 9.23 -2.56 -2.56
C GLU A 150 10.14 -1.33 -2.67
N PRO A 151 9.94 -0.27 -1.85
CA PRO A 151 10.83 0.87 -1.82
C PRO A 151 12.09 0.55 -1.01
N GLU A 152 13.18 1.27 -1.29
CA GLU A 152 14.46 1.04 -0.63
C GLU A 152 14.43 1.41 0.87
N MET A 153 13.67 2.46 1.22
CA MET A 153 13.61 2.99 2.57
C MET A 153 12.30 3.77 2.84
N CYS A 154 11.90 3.84 4.10
CA CYS A 154 10.79 4.65 4.58
C CYS A 154 11.10 5.34 5.92
N GLY A 155 11.28 6.66 5.89
CA GLY A 155 11.69 7.43 7.09
C GLY A 155 10.64 7.43 8.22
N ASN A 156 9.35 7.38 7.90
CA ASN A 156 8.29 7.20 8.90
C ASN A 156 8.24 5.76 9.41
N GLY A 157 8.43 4.81 8.50
CA GLY A 157 8.45 3.38 8.77
C GLY A 157 9.56 3.01 9.76
N VAL A 158 10.79 3.49 9.56
CA VAL A 158 11.92 3.17 10.44
C VAL A 158 11.75 3.72 11.86
N ARG A 159 11.03 4.84 12.04
CA ARG A 159 10.66 5.33 13.37
C ARG A 159 9.65 4.41 14.06
N CYS A 160 8.68 3.89 13.31
CA CYS A 160 7.73 2.89 13.79
C CYS A 160 8.46 1.59 14.13
N PHE A 161 9.41 1.19 13.29
CA PHE A 161 10.25 0.00 13.47
C PHE A 161 11.04 0.05 14.77
N ALA A 162 11.74 1.15 15.06
CA ALA A 162 12.51 1.29 16.29
C ALA A 162 11.63 1.10 17.54
N ARG A 163 10.42 1.68 17.51
CA ARG A 163 9.42 1.51 18.58
C ARG A 163 8.94 0.06 18.70
N TYR A 164 8.68 -0.57 17.57
CA TYR A 164 8.22 -1.96 17.51
C TYR A 164 9.26 -2.93 18.10
N ILE A 165 10.53 -2.80 17.73
CA ILE A 165 11.62 -3.59 18.31
C ILE A 165 11.72 -3.37 19.82
N ALA A 166 11.69 -2.11 20.26
CA ALA A 166 11.76 -1.80 21.68
C ALA A 166 10.59 -2.42 22.48
N GLU A 167 9.40 -2.50 21.89
CA GLU A 167 8.26 -3.18 22.52
C GLU A 167 8.41 -4.71 22.52
N LEU A 168 8.83 -5.31 21.42
CA LEU A 168 9.07 -6.76 21.32
C LEU A 168 10.11 -7.25 22.32
N ASP A 169 11.19 -6.49 22.50
CA ASP A 169 12.31 -6.85 23.36
C ASP A 169 12.16 -6.27 24.79
N SER A 170 11.03 -5.63 25.09
CA SER A 170 10.76 -4.98 26.39
C SER A 170 11.86 -3.99 26.81
N LEU A 171 12.40 -3.23 25.86
CA LEU A 171 13.44 -2.23 26.07
C LEU A 171 12.81 -0.89 26.48
N HIS A 172 13.47 -0.23 27.43
CA HIS A 172 13.01 1.05 27.97
C HIS A 172 14.11 2.13 27.87
N GLY A 173 13.67 3.39 27.85
CA GLY A 173 14.57 4.55 27.79
C GLY A 173 15.21 4.76 26.41
N LYS A 174 16.41 5.34 26.44
CA LYS A 174 17.19 5.65 25.24
C LYS A 174 17.77 4.38 24.64
N GLN A 175 17.50 4.13 23.36
CA GLN A 175 17.94 2.93 22.64
C GLN A 175 18.34 3.29 21.21
N SER A 176 19.33 2.61 20.66
CA SER A 176 19.74 2.75 19.26
C SER A 176 19.87 1.39 18.61
N PHE A 177 19.45 1.28 17.36
CA PHE A 177 19.52 0.04 16.59
C PHE A 177 20.23 0.30 15.26
N THR A 178 21.00 -0.67 14.78
CA THR A 178 21.56 -0.69 13.43
C THR A 178 20.65 -1.51 12.52
N ILE A 179 20.12 -0.87 11.48
CA ILE A 179 19.13 -1.48 10.59
C ILE A 179 19.66 -1.49 9.16
N HIS A 180 19.73 -2.67 8.56
CA HIS A 180 19.97 -2.79 7.13
C HIS A 180 18.69 -2.53 6.34
N THR A 181 18.77 -1.67 5.31
CA THR A 181 17.67 -1.34 4.40
C THR A 181 18.16 -1.38 2.95
N GLY A 182 17.25 -1.28 1.98
CA GLY A 182 17.63 -1.16 0.56
C GLY A 182 18.45 0.10 0.26
N ALA A 183 18.33 1.14 1.10
CA ALA A 183 19.14 2.36 1.01
C ALA A 183 20.48 2.27 1.79
N GLY A 184 20.80 1.13 2.39
CA GLY A 184 21.98 0.92 3.22
C GLY A 184 21.69 0.95 4.72
N LEU A 185 22.71 1.26 5.51
CA LEU A 185 22.65 1.28 6.97
C LEU A 185 21.88 2.51 7.47
N ILE A 186 20.86 2.28 8.30
CA ILE A 186 20.09 3.33 8.98
C ILE A 186 20.14 3.10 10.48
N VAL A 187 20.33 4.17 11.25
CA VAL A 187 20.46 4.11 12.71
C VAL A 187 19.39 4.96 13.38
N PRO A 188 18.21 4.39 13.71
CA PRO A 188 17.26 5.06 14.58
C PRO A 188 17.70 5.01 16.04
N GLU A 189 17.49 6.12 16.74
CA GLU A 189 17.73 6.30 18.16
C GLU A 189 16.45 6.82 18.85
N ILE A 190 15.87 5.98 19.69
CA ILE A 190 14.83 6.37 20.63
C ILE A 190 15.44 7.33 21.65
N GLN A 191 14.85 8.51 21.77
CA GLN A 191 15.23 9.56 22.70
C GLN A 191 14.53 9.39 24.06
N GLU A 192 15.06 10.04 25.09
CA GLU A 192 14.48 10.05 26.44
C GLU A 192 13.05 10.61 26.49
N ASP A 193 12.75 11.59 25.63
CA ASP A 193 11.41 12.20 25.51
C ASP A 193 10.40 11.33 24.75
N GLY A 194 10.81 10.14 24.33
CA GLY A 194 9.99 9.21 23.59
C GLY A 194 9.94 9.47 22.07
N LYS A 195 10.64 10.46 21.53
CA LYS A 195 10.75 10.62 20.08
C LYS A 195 11.80 9.67 19.50
N VAL A 196 11.78 9.49 18.18
CA VAL A 196 12.80 8.72 17.47
C VAL A 196 13.55 9.66 16.55
N ARG A 197 14.85 9.81 16.80
CA ARG A 197 15.79 10.47 15.90
C ARG A 197 16.32 9.43 14.93
N VAL A 198 16.48 9.78 13.66
CA VAL A 198 17.01 8.85 12.66
C VAL A 198 18.09 9.57 11.90
N ASP A 199 19.26 8.94 11.81
CA ASP A 199 20.25 9.34 10.81
C ASP A 199 19.82 8.80 9.45
N MET A 200 19.49 9.72 8.53
CA MET A 200 18.99 9.41 7.20
C MET A 200 20.13 9.35 6.16
N GLY A 201 21.38 9.53 6.60
CA GLY A 201 22.54 9.63 5.72
C GLY A 201 22.60 10.94 4.93
N GLU A 202 23.57 11.00 4.02
CA GLU A 202 23.76 12.15 3.13
C GLU A 202 22.82 12.08 1.91
N PRO A 203 22.31 13.22 1.44
CA PRO A 203 21.50 13.27 0.23
C PRO A 203 22.35 13.00 -1.03
N ILE A 204 21.78 12.23 -1.96
CA ILE A 204 22.34 12.04 -3.30
C ILE A 204 21.80 13.15 -4.21
N LEU A 205 22.70 14.00 -4.71
CA LEU A 205 22.35 15.19 -5.50
C LEU A 205 22.66 15.06 -6.99
N LYS A 206 23.59 14.18 -7.34
CA LYS A 206 24.01 13.97 -8.73
C LYS A 206 22.84 13.42 -9.54
N ALA A 207 22.45 14.13 -10.60
CA ALA A 207 21.22 13.86 -11.36
C ALA A 207 21.08 12.41 -11.84
N LEU A 208 22.20 11.82 -12.30
CA LEU A 208 22.26 10.43 -12.77
C LEU A 208 21.99 9.41 -11.66
N ASP A 209 22.33 9.75 -10.43
CA ASP A 209 22.19 8.87 -9.26
C ASP A 209 20.83 9.12 -8.54
N VAL A 210 20.06 10.15 -8.95
CA VAL A 210 18.65 10.41 -8.57
C VAL A 210 17.64 9.77 -9.55
N PRO A 211 18.08 8.83 -10.37
CA PRO A 211 17.50 8.49 -11.69
C PRO A 211 16.61 9.53 -12.40
N THR A 212 17.04 10.78 -12.58
CA THR A 212 16.26 11.76 -13.38
C THR A 212 16.80 11.96 -14.80
N LYS A 213 15.90 12.14 -15.77
CA LYS A 213 16.24 12.52 -17.16
C LYS A 213 16.48 14.02 -17.33
N LEU A 214 16.21 14.83 -16.31
CA LEU A 214 16.44 16.27 -16.36
C LEU A 214 17.94 16.56 -16.41
N PRO A 215 18.40 17.46 -17.29
CA PRO A 215 19.80 17.83 -17.34
C PRO A 215 20.21 18.55 -16.05
N ALA A 216 21.39 18.21 -15.55
CA ALA A 216 22.01 18.93 -14.45
C ALA A 216 22.26 20.39 -14.83
N ASN A 217 21.92 21.32 -13.94
CA ASN A 217 22.08 22.76 -14.16
C ASN A 217 22.95 23.45 -13.09
N LYS A 218 23.34 22.73 -12.03
CA LYS A 218 24.24 23.23 -10.99
C LYS A 218 25.04 22.07 -10.39
N ASP A 219 26.36 22.08 -10.55
CA ASP A 219 27.27 21.13 -9.89
C ASP A 219 26.81 19.67 -10.01
N GLN A 220 26.49 19.23 -11.24
CA GLN A 220 25.94 17.90 -11.57
C GLN A 220 24.56 17.57 -10.96
N SER A 221 23.92 18.52 -10.30
CA SER A 221 22.61 18.42 -9.67
C SER A 221 21.52 19.13 -10.49
N VAL A 222 20.26 18.79 -10.23
CA VAL A 222 19.09 19.46 -10.80
C VAL A 222 18.49 20.37 -9.72
N VAL A 223 18.69 21.68 -9.85
CA VAL A 223 18.24 22.67 -8.86
C VAL A 223 17.39 23.74 -9.52
N LYS A 224 16.12 23.84 -9.13
CA LYS A 224 15.15 24.80 -9.70
C LYS A 224 15.11 24.75 -11.26
N SER A 225 15.21 23.55 -11.81
CA SER A 225 15.13 23.31 -13.25
C SER A 225 13.67 23.30 -13.70
N ARG A 226 13.42 23.60 -14.98
CA ARG A 226 12.07 23.60 -15.54
C ARG A 226 11.64 22.17 -15.85
N LEU A 227 10.46 21.79 -15.38
CA LEU A 227 9.79 20.53 -15.72
C LEU A 227 8.38 20.84 -16.22
N GLU A 228 8.03 20.34 -17.40
CA GLU A 228 6.69 20.46 -17.96
C GLU A 228 5.83 19.29 -17.51
N VAL A 229 4.71 19.58 -16.85
CA VAL A 229 3.75 18.59 -16.34
C VAL A 229 2.37 19.02 -16.80
N ASP A 230 1.73 18.22 -17.66
CA ASP A 230 0.41 18.51 -18.25
C ASP A 230 0.29 19.93 -18.85
N GLY A 231 1.34 20.37 -19.57
CA GLY A 231 1.40 21.69 -20.23
C GLY A 231 1.69 22.87 -19.28
N VAL A 232 1.92 22.61 -17.98
CA VAL A 232 2.30 23.64 -17.00
C VAL A 232 3.79 23.52 -16.69
N THR A 233 4.51 24.64 -16.72
CA THR A 233 5.95 24.68 -16.36
C THR A 233 6.14 24.87 -14.85
N TRP A 234 6.79 23.89 -14.22
CA TRP A 234 7.17 23.88 -12.81
C TRP A 234 8.66 24.10 -12.63
N ASN A 235 9.05 24.68 -11.49
CA ASN A 235 10.44 24.68 -11.05
C ASN A 235 10.66 23.55 -10.06
N VAL A 236 11.59 22.64 -10.37
CA VAL A 236 11.85 21.45 -9.57
C VAL A 236 13.31 21.31 -9.18
N THR A 237 13.55 20.70 -8.03
CA THR A 237 14.85 20.26 -7.55
C THR A 237 14.79 18.76 -7.31
N CYS A 238 15.71 17.99 -7.87
CA CYS A 238 15.74 16.55 -7.70
C CYS A 238 16.79 16.17 -6.65
N VAL A 239 16.41 15.28 -5.74
CA VAL A 239 17.28 14.73 -4.68
C VAL A 239 16.87 13.28 -4.42
N SER A 240 17.82 12.44 -4.06
CA SER A 240 17.53 11.08 -3.57
C SER A 240 17.99 10.93 -2.11
N MET A 241 17.19 10.24 -1.31
CA MET A 241 17.52 9.79 0.05
C MET A 241 17.59 8.26 0.10
N GLY A 242 18.04 7.65 -1.01
CA GLY A 242 17.88 6.22 -1.31
C GLY A 242 16.78 5.99 -2.36
N ASN A 243 15.67 6.72 -2.25
CA ASN A 243 14.59 6.74 -3.24
C ASN A 243 14.48 8.14 -3.91
N PRO A 244 14.00 8.24 -5.16
CA PRO A 244 13.95 9.52 -5.89
C PRO A 244 12.86 10.47 -5.35
N HIS A 245 13.20 11.77 -5.25
CA HIS A 245 12.28 12.86 -4.88
C HIS A 245 12.35 14.02 -5.87
N CYS A 246 11.19 14.62 -6.14
CA CYS A 246 11.04 15.81 -6.97
C CYS A 246 10.39 16.93 -6.13
N VAL A 247 11.21 17.89 -5.70
CA VAL A 247 10.77 18.98 -4.82
C VAL A 247 10.42 20.20 -5.65
N THR A 248 9.24 20.77 -5.44
CA THR A 248 8.86 22.04 -6.09
C THR A 248 8.43 23.08 -5.08
N PHE A 249 8.80 24.34 -5.34
CA PHE A 249 8.28 25.49 -4.62
C PHE A 249 7.20 26.22 -5.41
N GLY A 250 6.64 25.60 -6.45
CA GLY A 250 5.56 26.14 -7.26
C GLY A 250 5.91 26.26 -8.75
N THR A 251 4.98 26.83 -9.50
CA THR A 251 5.14 27.03 -10.94
C THR A 251 6.20 28.09 -11.24
N ALA A 252 6.62 28.17 -12.50
CA ALA A 252 7.47 29.25 -12.97
C ALA A 252 6.74 30.60 -12.82
N GLY A 253 6.92 31.28 -11.68
CA GLY A 253 6.35 32.60 -11.39
C GLY A 253 5.42 32.67 -10.18
N ASN A 254 5.05 31.55 -9.54
CA ASN A 254 4.20 31.54 -8.34
C ASN A 254 4.69 30.52 -7.32
N GLN A 255 4.90 30.94 -6.06
CA GLN A 255 5.53 30.08 -5.05
C GLN A 255 4.50 29.42 -4.12
N VAL A 256 4.36 28.09 -4.22
CA VAL A 256 3.70 27.22 -3.24
C VAL A 256 4.54 25.96 -3.09
N CYS A 257 5.02 25.69 -1.87
CA CYS A 257 5.85 24.50 -1.58
C CYS A 257 5.01 23.23 -1.64
N VAL A 258 5.37 22.30 -2.55
CA VAL A 258 4.76 20.97 -2.65
C VAL A 258 5.86 19.92 -2.77
N PHE A 259 5.81 18.92 -1.90
CA PHE A 259 6.71 17.77 -1.95
C PHE A 259 6.05 16.67 -2.78
N LEU A 260 6.57 16.38 -3.98
CA LEU A 260 6.13 15.23 -4.76
C LEU A 260 7.10 14.06 -4.57
N LYS A 261 6.59 12.99 -3.96
CA LYS A 261 7.24 11.67 -4.04
C LYS A 261 6.99 11.16 -5.46
N ALA A 262 7.92 11.45 -6.36
CA ALA A 262 7.82 11.03 -7.74
C ALA A 262 8.41 9.63 -7.89
N TYR A 263 7.56 8.63 -8.11
CA TYR A 263 8.00 7.41 -8.81
C TYR A 263 8.23 7.81 -10.27
N LEU A 264 9.37 8.44 -10.53
CA LEU A 264 9.86 8.65 -11.89
C LEU A 264 10.45 7.32 -12.35
N MET A 265 9.59 6.47 -12.94
CA MET A 265 10.02 5.40 -13.85
C MET A 265 9.96 5.93 -15.29
#